data_AF-A0A5D3JD47-F1
#
_entry.id   AF-A0A5D3JD47-F1
#
_cell.length_a   1.000
_cell.length_b   1.000
_cell.length_c   1.000
_cell.angle_alpha   90.00
_cell.angle_beta   90.00
_cell.angle_gamma   90.00
#
_symmetry.space_group_name_H-M   'P 1'
#
loop_
_entity.id
_entity.type
_entity.pdbx_description
1 polymer ?
#
loop_
_entity_poly.entity_id
_entity_poly.type
_entity_poly.pdbx_seq_one_letter_code
_entity_poly.pdbx_strand_id
1 'polypeptide(L)'
;MTDLNKGKQTTNKTNSERFPQPPFPHQKQPFPGLAGKMQPRPDHGEQSYQGSGRLNGRKVLITGGDSGIGRAVAIAYAREGADVAINYLPEEEEDAREVVELI
;
A
#
# COMPACT_ATOMS: atom_id res chain seq x y z
N MET A 1 -43.64 11.98 24.53
CA MET A 1 -42.65 13.05 24.33
C MET A 1 -41.29 12.40 24.18
N THR A 2 -40.62 12.78 23.13
CA THR A 2 -39.49 12.17 22.42
C THR A 2 -38.27 11.77 23.24
N ASP A 3 -37.67 10.64 22.81
CA ASP A 3 -36.37 10.10 23.16
C ASP A 3 -35.21 11.09 22.97
N LEU A 4 -34.40 11.26 24.01
CA LEU A 4 -33.10 11.93 23.96
C LEU A 4 -32.08 11.11 24.75
N ASN A 5 -31.63 10.01 24.16
CA ASN A 5 -30.30 9.43 24.40
C ASN A 5 -29.97 8.38 23.33
N LYS A 6 -29.79 8.83 22.09
CA LYS A 6 -29.02 8.06 21.11
C LYS A 6 -27.55 8.38 21.31
N GLY A 7 -26.89 7.56 22.12
CA GLY A 7 -25.43 7.56 22.23
C GLY A 7 -24.84 7.46 20.83
N LYS A 8 -23.96 8.41 20.48
CA LYS A 8 -23.08 8.27 19.33
C LYS A 8 -22.20 7.05 19.56
N GLN A 9 -22.61 5.91 19.00
CA GLN A 9 -21.75 4.76 18.77
C GLN A 9 -20.67 5.21 17.78
N THR A 10 -19.55 5.72 18.30
CA THR A 10 -18.31 5.81 17.55
C THR A 10 -17.83 4.37 17.35
N THR A 11 -18.23 3.76 16.23
CA THR A 11 -17.71 2.47 15.82
C THR A 11 -16.25 2.67 15.43
N ASN A 12 -15.36 2.59 16.43
CA ASN A 12 -13.94 2.35 16.21
C ASN A 12 -13.82 0.95 15.61
N LYS A 13 -14.09 0.82 14.31
CA LYS A 13 -13.76 -0.39 13.55
C LYS A 13 -12.27 -0.60 13.71
N THR A 14 -11.89 -1.72 14.31
CA THR A 14 -10.49 -2.11 14.43
C THR A 14 -9.91 -2.27 13.02
N ASN A 15 -8.60 -2.02 12.86
CA ASN A 15 -7.92 -2.21 11.56
C ASN A 15 -8.13 -3.62 10.97
N SER A 16 -8.44 -4.61 11.82
CA SER A 16 -8.77 -5.98 11.40
C SER A 16 -10.02 -6.09 10.53
N GLU A 17 -10.99 -5.17 10.61
CA GLU A 17 -12.18 -5.21 9.74
C GLU A 17 -11.92 -4.64 8.34
N ARG A 18 -10.82 -3.88 8.16
CA ARG A 18 -10.50 -3.18 6.91
C ARG A 18 -9.70 -4.04 5.93
N PHE A 19 -8.98 -5.05 6.43
CA PHE A 19 -8.07 -5.87 5.64
C PHE A 19 -8.41 -7.37 5.75
N PRO A 20 -8.04 -8.19 4.76
CA PRO A 20 -8.29 -9.64 4.78
C PRO A 20 -7.78 -10.31 6.05
N GLN A 21 -8.56 -11.26 6.56
CA GLN A 21 -8.24 -12.05 7.76
C GLN A 21 -7.91 -13.50 7.37
N PRO A 22 -7.07 -14.20 8.16
CA PRO A 22 -6.76 -15.61 7.94
C PRO A 22 -8.00 -16.51 8.16
N PRO A 23 -7.98 -17.77 7.66
CA PRO A 23 -6.85 -18.43 7.02
C PRO A 23 -6.65 -18.02 5.56
N PHE A 24 -5.40 -17.80 5.16
CA PHE A 24 -5.03 -17.60 3.75
C PHE A 24 -4.71 -18.94 3.08
N PRO A 25 -4.88 -19.06 1.75
CA PRO A 25 -4.43 -20.23 1.01
C PRO A 25 -2.94 -20.51 1.26
N HIS A 26 -2.59 -21.79 1.37
CA HIS A 26 -1.18 -22.19 1.35
C HIS A 26 -0.57 -21.77 0.01
N GLN A 27 0.41 -20.87 0.07
CA GLN A 27 1.10 -20.33 -1.08
C GLN A 27 2.58 -20.18 -0.76
N LYS A 28 3.43 -20.54 -1.71
CA LYS A 28 4.89 -20.35 -1.65
C LYS A 28 5.37 -19.90 -3.02
N GLN A 29 6.35 -19.03 -3.02
CA GLN A 29 7.05 -18.58 -4.22
C GLN A 29 8.56 -18.69 -3.96
N PRO A 30 9.38 -18.96 -4.99
CA PRO A 30 10.81 -18.76 -4.87
C PRO A 30 11.10 -17.29 -4.58
N PHE A 31 12.21 -17.02 -3.88
CA PHE A 31 12.71 -15.66 -3.71
C PHE A 31 13.02 -15.04 -5.10
N PRO A 32 12.75 -13.74 -5.32
CA PRO A 32 12.17 -12.78 -4.36
C PRO A 32 10.64 -12.86 -4.18
N GLY A 33 9.94 -13.50 -5.13
CA GLY A 33 8.49 -13.58 -5.17
C GLY A 33 7.86 -12.36 -5.83
N LEU A 34 6.57 -12.43 -6.16
CA LEU A 34 5.83 -11.29 -6.74
C LEU A 34 4.55 -11.04 -5.94
N ALA A 35 4.32 -9.78 -5.60
CA ALA A 35 3.09 -9.30 -4.99
C ALA A 35 1.88 -9.58 -5.89
N GLY A 36 2.04 -9.44 -7.22
CA GLY A 36 1.00 -9.77 -8.19
C GLY A 36 0.51 -11.22 -8.14
N LYS A 37 1.31 -12.16 -7.60
CA LYS A 37 1.00 -13.59 -7.49
C LYS A 37 0.48 -14.02 -6.11
N MET A 38 0.37 -13.11 -5.15
CA MET A 38 -0.13 -13.40 -3.81
C MET A 38 -1.67 -13.47 -3.77
N GLN A 39 -2.19 -14.25 -2.82
CA GLN A 39 -3.63 -14.41 -2.58
C GLN A 39 -3.93 -14.25 -1.08
N PRO A 40 -4.57 -13.15 -0.65
CA PRO A 40 -5.00 -12.01 -1.45
C PRO A 40 -3.80 -11.20 -1.97
N ARG A 41 -4.04 -10.44 -3.05
CA ARG A 41 -3.09 -9.43 -3.50
C ARG A 41 -2.92 -8.35 -2.42
N PRO A 42 -1.70 -7.93 -2.07
CA PRO A 42 -1.51 -6.91 -1.05
C PRO A 42 -2.07 -5.56 -1.50
N ASP A 43 -2.61 -4.80 -0.54
CA ASP A 43 -2.99 -3.39 -0.71
C ASP A 43 -1.83 -2.53 -0.19
N HIS A 44 -1.22 -1.75 -1.09
CA HIS A 44 -0.11 -0.86 -0.79
C HIS A 44 -0.56 0.61 -0.68
N GLY A 45 -1.87 0.86 -0.67
CA GLY A 45 -2.44 2.20 -0.68
C GLY A 45 -2.73 2.74 -2.07
N GLU A 46 -2.70 1.92 -3.12
CA GLU A 46 -2.95 2.31 -4.52
C GLU A 46 -4.26 3.10 -4.68
N GLN A 47 -5.29 2.79 -3.91
CA GLN A 47 -6.57 3.51 -3.98
C GLN A 47 -6.82 4.38 -2.74
N SER A 48 -6.20 4.04 -1.61
CA SER A 48 -6.60 4.59 -0.30
C SER A 48 -5.73 5.74 0.20
N TYR A 49 -4.47 5.85 -0.24
CA TYR A 49 -3.58 6.93 0.22
C TYR A 49 -3.84 8.24 -0.54
N GLN A 50 -4.10 9.33 0.16
CA GLN A 50 -4.29 10.66 -0.45
C GLN A 50 -3.20 11.59 0.08
N GLY A 51 -2.39 12.13 -0.83
CA GLY A 51 -1.33 13.06 -0.47
C GLY A 51 -1.86 14.45 -0.12
N SER A 52 -1.03 15.21 0.59
CA SER A 52 -1.32 16.57 1.06
C SER A 52 -0.17 17.55 0.76
N GLY A 53 0.80 17.12 -0.05
CA GLY A 53 1.95 17.93 -0.49
C GLY A 53 3.06 18.04 0.55
N ARG A 54 3.14 17.12 1.52
CA ARG A 54 4.12 17.19 2.62
C ARG A 54 5.57 17.02 2.17
N LEU A 55 5.79 16.51 0.96
CA LEU A 55 7.12 16.21 0.40
C LEU A 55 7.36 16.91 -0.95
N ASN A 56 6.61 17.96 -1.26
CA ASN A 56 6.75 18.72 -2.51
C ASN A 56 8.22 19.09 -2.79
N GLY A 57 8.71 18.70 -3.98
CA GLY A 57 10.06 19.02 -4.47
C GLY A 57 11.19 18.18 -3.85
N ARG A 58 10.87 17.16 -3.05
CA ARG A 58 11.86 16.18 -2.57
C ARG A 58 12.19 15.18 -3.68
N LYS A 59 13.40 14.62 -3.59
CA LYS A 59 13.88 13.55 -4.49
C LYS A 59 14.31 12.38 -3.62
N VAL A 60 13.78 11.19 -3.89
CA VAL A 60 13.93 10.03 -3.00
C VAL A 60 14.33 8.79 -3.79
N LEU A 61 15.25 8.00 -3.23
CA LEU A 61 15.59 6.66 -3.68
C LEU A 61 15.05 5.63 -2.68
N ILE A 62 14.31 4.63 -3.16
CA ILE A 62 13.74 3.54 -2.35
C ILE A 62 14.26 2.21 -2.89
N THR A 63 14.99 1.46 -2.07
CA THR A 63 15.41 0.08 -2.39
C THR A 63 14.31 -0.91 -2.00
N GLY A 64 14.01 -1.89 -2.85
CA GLY A 64 12.84 -2.77 -2.71
C GLY A 64 11.53 -2.01 -2.93
N GLY A 65 11.51 -1.06 -3.86
CA GLY A 65 10.37 -0.19 -4.13
C GLY A 65 9.29 -0.77 -5.04
N ASP A 66 9.53 -1.96 -5.59
CA ASP A 66 8.65 -2.72 -6.49
C ASP A 66 7.43 -3.33 -5.78
N SER A 67 7.59 -3.74 -4.52
CA SER A 67 6.57 -4.52 -3.80
C SER A 67 6.52 -4.18 -2.30
N GLY A 68 5.52 -4.72 -1.62
CA GLY A 68 5.39 -4.66 -0.17
C GLY A 68 5.46 -3.23 0.41
N ILE A 69 6.21 -3.07 1.49
CA ILE A 69 6.28 -1.78 2.21
C ILE A 69 6.98 -0.71 1.37
N GLY A 70 8.01 -1.08 0.59
CA GLY A 70 8.71 -0.12 -0.27
C GLY A 70 7.79 0.47 -1.35
N ARG A 71 6.95 -0.36 -1.98
CA ARG A 71 5.90 0.09 -2.89
C ARG A 71 4.91 1.04 -2.22
N ALA A 72 4.44 0.71 -1.02
CA ALA A 72 3.52 1.58 -0.28
C ALA A 72 4.15 2.95 0.03
N VAL A 73 5.43 2.96 0.39
CA VAL A 73 6.20 4.20 0.62
C VAL A 73 6.39 4.98 -0.69
N ALA A 74 6.70 4.32 -1.80
CA ALA A 74 6.87 4.96 -3.10
C ALA A 74 5.59 5.68 -3.53
N ILE A 75 4.44 5.00 -3.46
CA ILE A 75 3.12 5.59 -3.77
C ILE A 75 2.84 6.78 -2.85
N ALA A 76 3.05 6.64 -1.55
CA ALA A 76 2.79 7.72 -0.60
C ALA A 76 3.69 8.94 -0.87
N TYR A 77 4.98 8.72 -1.15
CA TYR A 77 5.95 9.79 -1.39
C TYR A 77 5.65 10.55 -2.67
N ALA A 78 5.34 9.83 -3.76
CA ALA A 78 4.94 10.44 -5.02
C ALA A 78 3.67 11.29 -4.85
N ARG A 79 2.65 10.76 -4.15
CA ARG A 79 1.42 11.51 -3.85
C ARG A 79 1.65 12.73 -2.95
N GLU A 80 2.65 12.69 -2.09
CA GLU A 80 3.06 13.83 -1.28
C GLU A 80 3.95 14.83 -2.04
N GLY A 81 4.21 14.60 -3.33
CA GLY A 81 4.86 15.52 -4.26
C GLY A 81 6.37 15.34 -4.44
N ALA A 82 6.91 14.18 -4.08
CA ALA A 82 8.32 13.85 -4.30
C ALA A 82 8.55 13.18 -5.66
N ASP A 83 9.69 13.45 -6.29
CA ASP A 83 10.23 12.62 -7.37
C ASP A 83 10.81 11.34 -6.75
N VAL A 84 10.41 10.16 -7.24
CA VAL A 84 10.78 8.87 -6.65
C VAL A 84 11.54 8.01 -7.66
N ALA A 85 12.70 7.49 -7.24
CA ALA A 85 13.41 6.42 -7.89
C ALA A 85 13.29 5.14 -7.07
N ILE A 86 13.03 4.00 -7.71
CA ILE A 86 12.99 2.69 -7.05
C ILE A 86 14.11 1.78 -7.56
N ASN A 87 14.63 0.96 -6.66
CA ASN A 87 15.53 -0.16 -6.97
C ASN A 87 14.85 -1.48 -6.57
N TYR A 88 15.09 -2.52 -7.36
CA TYR A 88 14.51 -3.86 -7.24
C TYR A 88 15.43 -4.85 -7.98
N LEU A 89 15.19 -6.16 -7.82
CA LEU A 89 15.90 -7.20 -8.57
C LEU A 89 15.25 -7.42 -9.96
N PRO A 90 16.01 -7.80 -11.01
CA PRO A 90 15.44 -8.00 -12.35
C PRO A 90 14.24 -8.97 -12.40
N GLU A 91 14.17 -9.94 -11.49
CA GLU A 91 13.07 -10.88 -11.35
C GLU A 91 11.75 -10.24 -10.91
N GLU A 92 11.80 -9.04 -10.31
CA GLU A 92 10.67 -8.26 -9.78
C GLU A 92 10.16 -7.19 -10.77
N GLU A 93 10.71 -7.14 -11.99
CA GLU A 93 10.40 -6.14 -13.03
C GLU A 93 8.89 -5.98 -13.29
N GLU A 94 8.11 -7.07 -13.22
CA GLU A 94 6.66 -7.03 -13.39
C GLU A 94 5.99 -6.14 -12.32
N ASP A 95 6.31 -6.36 -11.05
CA ASP A 95 5.76 -5.57 -9.94
C ASP A 95 6.28 -4.12 -10.00
N ALA A 96 7.56 -3.92 -10.35
CA ALA A 96 8.16 -2.59 -10.45
C ALA A 96 7.48 -1.71 -11.51
N ARG A 97 7.10 -2.27 -12.67
CA ARG A 97 6.40 -1.52 -13.72
C ARG A 97 5.05 -1.01 -13.27
N GLU A 98 4.31 -1.82 -12.51
CA GLU A 98 3.05 -1.36 -11.93
C GLU A 98 3.24 -0.19 -10.98
N VAL A 99 4.33 -0.16 -10.20
CA VAL A 99 4.63 0.97 -9.32
C VAL A 99 4.90 2.23 -10.14
N VAL A 100 5.67 2.12 -11.23
CA VAL A 100 5.96 3.25 -12.13
C VAL A 100 4.69 3.80 -12.78
N GLU A 101 3.68 2.97 -13.06
CA GLU A 101 2.38 3.45 -13.57
C GLU A 101 1.56 4.24 -12.54
N LEU A 102 1.89 4.12 -11.23
CA LEU A 102 1.16 4.74 -10.14
C LEU A 102 1.75 6.06 -9.65
N ILE A 103 3.00 6.39 -9.99
CA ILE A 103 3.78 7.49 -9.41
C ILE A 103 4.24 8.53 -10.42
#